data_AF-A0A392MF21-F1
#
_entry.id   AF-A0A392MF21-F1
#
_cell.length_a   1.000
_cell.length_b   1.000
_cell.length_c   1.000
_cell.angle_alpha   90.00
_cell.angle_beta   90.00
_cell.angle_gamma   90.00
#
_symmetry.space_group_name_H-M   'P 1'
#
loop_
_entity.id
_entity.type
_entity.pdbx_description
1 polymer ?
#
loop_
_entity_poly.entity_id
_entity_poly.type
_entity_poly.pdbx_seq_one_letter_code
_entity_poly.pdbx_strand_id
1 'polypeptide(L)'
;LISFWVRSCEGVQDAFDYNSEEKLLQPQEIYAMILQKLKNMVEDFLGTTVVDAVVSVPTSFNMVPHQTIREAEMISGLNVLRLINDPTATALNYMCI
;
A
#
# COMPACT_ATOMS: atom_id res chain seq x y z
N LEU A 1 -28.88 -11.37 -0.01
CA LEU A 1 -28.86 -10.19 0.87
C LEU A 1 -27.64 -10.28 1.77
N ILE A 2 -26.49 -9.76 1.31
CA ILE A 2 -25.41 -9.31 2.19
C ILE A 2 -24.96 -7.99 1.59
N SER A 3 -25.60 -6.93 2.05
CA SER A 3 -25.35 -5.54 1.66
C SER A 3 -24.15 -5.04 2.47
N PHE A 4 -22.98 -5.03 1.84
CA PHE A 4 -21.77 -4.47 2.45
C PHE A 4 -21.80 -2.94 2.26
N TRP A 5 -22.22 -2.22 3.30
CA TRP A 5 -22.16 -0.77 3.37
C TRP A 5 -20.87 -0.37 4.10
N VAL A 6 -19.85 0.07 3.36
CA VAL A 6 -18.75 0.85 3.95
C VAL A 6 -19.25 2.27 4.08
N ARG A 7 -19.69 2.63 5.29
CA ARG A 7 -20.09 3.99 5.62
C ARG A 7 -18.81 4.77 5.93
N SER A 8 -18.32 5.51 4.94
CA SER A 8 -17.26 6.50 5.16
C SER A 8 -17.83 7.64 6.00
N CYS A 9 -17.35 7.77 7.24
CA CYS A 9 -17.50 8.97 8.04
C CYS A 9 -16.09 9.53 8.27
N GLU A 10 -15.91 10.79 7.91
CA GLU A 10 -14.67 11.56 8.04
C GLU A 10 -14.06 11.37 9.44
N GLY A 11 -12.85 10.79 9.49
CA GLY A 11 -11.99 10.78 10.68
C GLY A 11 -11.91 9.51 11.51
N VAL A 12 -12.19 8.32 10.97
CA VAL A 12 -12.27 7.08 11.77
C VAL A 12 -11.24 6.04 11.31
N GLN A 13 -10.48 5.51 12.26
CA GLN A 13 -9.59 4.35 12.09
C GLN A 13 -10.43 3.16 11.64
N ASP A 14 -10.14 2.63 10.46
CA ASP A 14 -10.92 1.55 9.85
C ASP A 14 -10.68 0.23 10.60
N ALA A 15 -11.68 -0.23 11.35
CA ALA A 15 -11.68 -1.54 11.99
C ALA A 15 -11.78 -2.64 10.92
N PHE A 16 -10.75 -3.49 10.82
CA PHE A 16 -10.74 -4.63 9.89
C PHE A 16 -10.95 -5.92 10.68
N ASP A 17 -12.02 -6.64 10.38
CA ASP A 17 -12.38 -7.87 11.07
C ASP A 17 -11.54 -9.03 10.50
N TYR A 18 -10.44 -9.37 11.19
CA TYR A 18 -9.67 -10.58 10.89
C TYR A 18 -9.88 -11.57 12.05
N ASN A 19 -10.39 -12.76 11.73
CA ASN A 19 -10.58 -13.85 12.70
C ASN A 19 -11.50 -13.56 13.91
N SER A 20 -12.50 -12.68 13.79
CA SER A 20 -13.49 -12.37 14.85
C SER A 20 -12.95 -11.54 16.02
N GLU A 21 -11.82 -10.85 15.83
CA GLU A 21 -11.34 -9.83 16.76
C GLU A 21 -11.31 -8.48 16.02
N GLU A 22 -12.10 -7.51 16.51
CA GLU A 22 -12.05 -6.13 16.03
C GLU A 22 -10.72 -5.50 16.45
N LYS A 23 -9.72 -5.58 15.58
CA LYS A 23 -8.48 -4.82 15.76
C LYS A 23 -8.60 -3.49 15.03
N LEU A 24 -8.52 -2.41 15.80
CA LEU A 24 -8.35 -1.07 15.26
C LEU A 24 -6.95 -0.97 14.66
N LEU A 25 -6.89 -0.97 13.34
CA LEU A 25 -5.64 -0.78 12.60
C LEU A 25 -5.60 0.64 12.05
N GLN A 26 -4.45 1.28 12.17
CA GLN A 26 -4.23 2.55 11.47
C GLN A 26 -4.10 2.28 9.97
N PRO A 27 -4.51 3.22 9.10
CA PRO A 27 -4.32 3.10 7.66
C PRO A 27 -2.86 2.76 7.27
N GLN A 28 -1.88 3.35 7.96
CA GLN A 28 -0.44 3.06 7.77
C GLN A 28 -0.10 1.58 7.96
N GLU A 29 -0.67 0.94 8.99
CA GLU A 29 -0.37 -0.46 9.33
C GLU A 29 -0.95 -1.39 8.27
N ILE A 30 -2.14 -1.07 7.76
CA ILE A 30 -2.77 -1.81 6.66
C ILE A 30 -1.90 -1.72 5.41
N TYR A 31 -1.42 -0.53 5.05
CA TYR A 31 -0.49 -0.36 3.92
C TYR A 31 0.80 -1.15 4.12
N ALA A 32 1.37 -1.14 5.32
CA ALA A 32 2.58 -1.88 5.63
C ALA A 32 2.40 -3.39 5.47
N MET A 33 1.27 -3.94 5.93
CA MET A 33 0.94 -5.35 5.77
C MET A 33 0.81 -5.75 4.30
N ILE A 34 0.18 -4.90 3.48
CA ILE A 34 0.07 -5.13 2.03
C ILE A 34 1.47 -5.14 1.39
N LEU A 35 2.32 -4.17 1.70
CA LEU A 35 3.68 -4.08 1.18
C LEU A 35 4.55 -5.29 1.59
N GLN A 36 4.45 -5.73 2.85
CA GLN A 36 5.13 -6.94 3.34
C GLN A 36 4.65 -8.19 2.58
N LYS A 37 3.33 -8.33 2.35
CA LYS A 37 2.80 -9.48 1.61
C LYS A 37 3.28 -9.49 0.16
N LEU A 38 3.31 -8.33 -0.49
CA LEU A 38 3.84 -8.18 -1.85
C LEU A 38 5.33 -8.53 -1.92
N LYS A 39 6.13 -8.03 -0.97
CA LYS A 39 7.55 -8.39 -0.85
C LYS A 39 7.73 -9.89 -0.76
N ASN A 40 7.05 -10.56 0.16
CA ASN A 40 7.19 -12.01 0.32
C ASN A 40 6.83 -12.77 -0.96
N MET A 41 5.77 -12.38 -1.67
CA MET A 41 5.41 -13.00 -2.95
C MET A 41 6.47 -12.80 -4.04
N VAL A 42 7.10 -11.62 -4.09
CA VAL A 42 8.17 -11.33 -5.06
C VAL A 42 9.46 -12.06 -4.69
N GLU A 43 9.81 -12.12 -3.39
CA GLU A 43 10.96 -12.87 -2.90
C GLU A 43 10.79 -14.38 -3.15
N ASP A 44 9.59 -14.92 -2.95
CA ASP A 44 9.25 -16.31 -3.29
C ASP A 44 9.37 -16.58 -4.81
N PHE A 45 8.98 -15.61 -5.64
CA PHE A 45 9.04 -15.72 -7.10
C PHE A 45 10.48 -15.62 -7.64
N LEU A 46 11.27 -14.67 -7.12
CA LEU A 46 12.64 -14.40 -7.57
C LEU A 46 13.71 -15.23 -6.83
N GLY A 47 13.38 -15.81 -5.67
CA GLY A 47 14.32 -16.52 -4.80
C GLY A 47 15.40 -15.64 -4.17
N THR A 48 15.22 -14.32 -4.19
CA THR A 48 16.20 -13.33 -3.70
C THR A 48 15.52 -12.27 -2.85
N THR A 49 16.26 -11.66 -1.92
CA THR A 49 15.71 -10.65 -1.02
C THR A 49 15.52 -9.31 -1.72
N VAL A 50 14.34 -8.73 -1.59
CA VAL A 50 14.01 -7.43 -2.18
C VAL A 50 14.14 -6.34 -1.12
N VAL A 51 15.04 -5.39 -1.38
CA VAL A 51 15.36 -4.29 -0.46
C VAL A 51 14.78 -2.97 -0.96
N ASP A 52 14.89 -2.71 -2.26
CA ASP A 52 14.50 -1.45 -2.88
C ASP A 52 13.28 -1.62 -3.79
N ALA A 53 12.37 -0.64 -3.74
CA ALA A 53 11.17 -0.63 -4.59
C ALA A 53 10.82 0.79 -5.07
N VAL A 54 10.10 0.86 -6.18
CA VAL A 54 9.45 2.08 -6.67
C VAL A 54 7.95 1.83 -6.66
N VAL A 55 7.20 2.68 -5.98
CA VAL A 55 5.74 2.52 -5.79
C VAL A 55 5.01 3.54 -6.65
N SER A 56 4.04 3.10 -7.45
CA SER A 56 3.15 4.00 -8.17
C SER A 56 1.97 4.41 -7.29
N VAL A 57 1.64 5.70 -7.29
CA VAL A 57 0.45 6.24 -6.63
C VAL A 57 -0.49 6.83 -7.67
N PRO A 58 -1.81 6.61 -7.55
CA PRO A 58 -2.77 7.18 -8.47
C PRO A 58 -2.78 8.71 -8.36
N THR A 59 -2.97 9.41 -9.46
CA THR A 59 -2.92 10.89 -9.53
C THR A 59 -4.03 11.62 -8.77
N SER A 60 -5.02 10.90 -8.25
CA SER A 60 -6.11 11.42 -7.42
C SER A 60 -5.83 11.34 -5.90
N PHE A 61 -4.63 10.92 -5.48
CA PHE A 61 -4.26 10.69 -4.08
C PHE A 61 -4.03 11.97 -3.25
N ASN A 62 -4.69 13.07 -3.58
CA ASN A 62 -4.50 14.37 -2.95
C ASN A 62 -4.92 14.39 -1.45
N MET A 63 -5.58 13.34 -0.96
CA MET A 63 -6.14 13.26 0.39
C MET A 63 -5.39 12.34 1.36
N VAL A 64 -4.44 11.53 0.88
CA VAL A 64 -3.59 10.73 1.76
C VAL A 64 -2.21 11.39 1.80
N PRO A 65 -1.71 11.80 2.97
CA PRO A 65 -0.38 12.37 3.08
C PRO A 65 0.66 11.36 2.62
N HIS A 66 1.64 11.79 1.81
CA HIS A 66 2.84 10.97 1.51
C HIS A 66 3.55 10.48 2.79
N GLN A 67 3.34 11.18 3.90
CA GLN A 67 3.81 10.81 5.22
C GLN A 67 3.26 9.45 5.70
N THR A 68 1.98 9.16 5.48
CA THR A 68 1.34 7.88 5.81
C THR A 68 1.97 6.72 5.05
N ILE A 69 2.33 6.95 3.78
CA ILE A 69 3.00 5.94 2.95
C ILE A 69 4.43 5.71 3.46
N ARG A 70 5.19 6.78 3.75
CA ARG A 70 6.55 6.65 4.32
C ARG A 70 6.56 5.91 5.66
N GLU A 71 5.56 6.14 6.50
CA GLU A 71 5.39 5.40 7.75
C GLU A 71 5.14 3.92 7.50
N ALA A 72 4.28 3.59 6.53
CA ALA A 72 4.06 2.21 6.10
C ALA A 72 5.32 1.55 5.51
N GLU A 73 6.13 2.30 4.76
CA GLU A 73 7.41 1.85 4.21
C GLU A 73 8.38 1.43 5.32
N MET A 74 8.56 2.28 6.33
CA MET A 74 9.42 2.00 7.49
C MET A 74 8.97 0.75 8.25
N ILE A 75 7.66 0.54 8.41
CA ILE A 75 7.11 -0.65 9.09
C ILE A 75 7.28 -1.90 8.21
N SER A 76 7.20 -1.76 6.89
CA SER A 76 7.33 -2.88 5.95
C SER A 76 8.76 -3.38 5.72
N GLY A 77 9.77 -2.58 6.07
CA GLY A 77 11.17 -2.93 5.82
C GLY A 77 11.55 -2.93 4.34
N LEU A 78 10.86 -2.12 3.53
CA LEU A 78 11.16 -1.82 2.14
C LEU A 78 11.69 -0.40 2.02
N ASN A 79 12.74 -0.21 1.24
CA ASN A 79 13.24 1.11 0.90
C ASN A 79 12.57 1.60 -0.38
N VAL A 80 11.65 2.56 -0.27
CA VAL A 80 11.02 3.12 -1.46
C VAL A 80 11.84 4.29 -1.97
N LEU A 81 12.46 4.08 -3.12
CA LEU A 81 13.35 5.08 -3.73
C LEU A 81 12.58 6.30 -4.20
N ARG A 82 11.36 6.09 -4.72
CA ARG A 82 10.51 7.17 -5.22
C ARG A 82 9.06 6.73 -5.29
N LEU A 83 8.18 7.66 -4.93
CA LEU A 83 6.76 7.61 -5.26
C LEU A 83 6.54 8.28 -6.61
N ILE A 84 6.06 7.53 -7.58
CA ILE A 84 5.81 8.01 -8.94
C ILE A 84 4.31 8.05 -9.24
N ASN A 85 3.87 8.99 -10.06
CA ASN A 85 2.49 9.04 -10.50
C ASN A 85 2.21 7.87 -11.43
N ASP A 86 1.13 7.14 -11.20
CA ASP A 86 0.71 6.00 -12.00
C ASP A 86 0.67 6.28 -13.51
N PRO A 87 0.05 7.35 -14.04
CA PRO A 87 0.08 7.62 -15.49
C PRO A 87 1.49 7.90 -16.03
N THR A 88 2.41 8.42 -15.21
CA THR A 88 3.81 8.61 -15.59
C THR A 88 4.55 7.27 -15.63
N ALA A 89 4.30 6.38 -14.66
CA ALA A 89 4.83 5.02 -14.64
C ALA A 89 4.38 4.23 -15.87
N THR A 90 3.09 4.35 -16.20
CA THR A 90 2.49 3.73 -17.39
C THR A 90 3.12 4.27 -18.68
N ALA A 91 3.27 5.60 -18.80
CA ALA A 91 3.91 6.21 -19.97
C ALA A 91 5.38 5.75 -20.15
N LEU A 92 6.14 5.63 -19.05
CA LEU A 92 7.50 5.09 -19.10
C LEU A 92 7.52 3.63 -19.58
N ASN A 93 6.59 2.80 -19.10
CA ASN A 93 6.51 1.41 -19.51
C ASN A 93 6.16 1.28 -21.01
N TYR A 94 5.18 2.06 -21.50
CA TYR A 94 4.83 2.06 -22.93
C TYR A 94 5.93 2.59 -23.85
N MET A 95 6.81 3.48 -23.36
CA MET A 95 7.95 3.95 -24.15
C MET A 95 9.10 2.94 -24.22
N CYS A 96 9.21 2.04 -23.23
CA CYS A 96 10.30 1.08 -23.10
C CYS A 96 9.99 -0.31 -23.68
N ILE A 97 8.77 -0.51 -24.20
CA ILE A 97 8.33 -1.73 -24.91
C ILE A 97 8.31 -1.44 -26.41
#